data_AF-A0A429I8X1-F1
#
_entry.id   AF-A0A429I8X1-F1
#
_cell.length_a   1.000
_cell.length_b   1.000
_cell.length_c   1.000
_cell.angle_alpha   90.00
_cell.angle_beta   90.00
_cell.angle_gamma   90.00
#
_symmetry.space_group_name_H-M   'P 1'
#
loop_
_entity.id
_entity.type
_entity.pdbx_description
1 polymer ?
#
loop_
_entity_poly.entity_id
_entity_poly.type
_entity_poly.pdbx_seq_one_letter_code
_entity_poly.pdbx_strand_id
1 'polypeptide(L)'
;MEDRTPHVQEWLGRLVRCEPNALHCTLVEPKKMSALFHPCVKEDRNSPSAISGSGCVCRRAFYDPAFGLPVVAEHFKHVGEGGTDRWTYQTYAPLDLRPGDAFDRFVISRGLFWVRTEKGLLSILPQRHGLGYNVGYSGGGPHALAAYLSQVATTNGENTAAGTPYEKAHPAILAWAQSNSAERGTNELSLSDLKAMVHS
;
A
#
# COMPACT_ATOMS: atom_id res chain seq x y z
N MET A 1 0.04 5.98 -5.46
CA MET A 1 -0.37 4.80 -6.25
C MET A 1 -1.23 5.23 -7.43
N GLU A 2 -0.86 4.87 -8.66
CA GLU A 2 -1.44 5.44 -9.91
C GLU A 2 -2.06 4.39 -10.87
N ASP A 3 -1.76 3.10 -10.66
CA ASP A 3 -2.18 2.00 -11.55
C ASP A 3 -3.27 1.12 -10.93
N ARG A 4 -4.30 0.79 -11.73
CA ARG A 4 -5.49 0.03 -11.31
C ARG A 4 -5.27 -1.48 -11.38
N THR A 5 -4.37 -2.05 -10.57
CA THR A 5 -4.34 -3.52 -10.43
C THR A 5 -5.58 -4.01 -9.68
N PRO A 6 -5.98 -5.30 -9.79
CA PRO A 6 -7.14 -5.83 -9.06
C PRO A 6 -7.06 -5.58 -7.54
N HIS A 7 -5.89 -5.77 -6.94
CA HIS A 7 -5.62 -5.50 -5.52
C HIS A 7 -5.81 -4.03 -5.14
N VAL A 8 -5.36 -3.12 -6.03
CA VAL A 8 -5.60 -1.69 -5.86
C VAL A 8 -7.08 -1.36 -5.94
N GLN A 9 -7.81 -1.95 -6.91
CA GLN A 9 -9.26 -1.72 -7.04
C GLN A 9 -10.03 -2.26 -5.84
N GLU A 10 -9.67 -3.42 -5.32
CA GLU A 10 -10.25 -3.99 -4.10
C GLU A 10 -10.02 -3.07 -2.90
N TRP A 11 -8.78 -2.61 -2.71
CA TRP A 11 -8.45 -1.67 -1.64
C TRP A 11 -9.22 -0.35 -1.78
N LEU A 12 -9.25 0.23 -2.99
CA LEU A 12 -9.99 1.47 -3.26
C LEU A 12 -11.51 1.29 -3.05
N GLY A 13 -12.05 0.12 -3.41
CA GLY A 13 -13.47 -0.20 -3.30
C GLY A 13 -13.99 -0.25 -1.87
N ARG A 14 -13.11 -0.42 -0.87
CA ARG A 14 -13.50 -0.37 0.55
C ARG A 14 -13.29 0.98 1.24
N LEU A 15 -12.61 1.93 0.59
CA LEU A 15 -12.33 3.22 1.20
C LEU A 15 -13.61 4.02 1.38
N VAL A 16 -13.74 4.67 2.54
CA VAL A 16 -14.91 5.50 2.84
C VAL A 16 -14.50 6.96 2.81
N ARG A 17 -15.19 7.76 2.00
CA ARG A 17 -14.96 9.22 1.92
C ARG A 17 -15.30 9.87 3.25
N CYS A 18 -14.45 10.79 3.71
CA CYS A 18 -14.67 11.51 4.96
C CYS A 18 -14.17 12.96 4.87
N GLU A 19 -14.52 13.75 5.90
CA GLU A 19 -13.91 15.06 6.09
C GLU A 19 -12.43 14.92 6.52
N PRO A 20 -11.52 15.76 6.00
CA PRO A 20 -10.12 15.71 6.40
C PRO A 20 -9.97 16.02 7.90
N ASN A 21 -9.02 15.33 8.53
CA ASN A 21 -8.67 15.53 9.94
C ASN A 21 -7.15 15.60 10.12
N ALA A 22 -6.67 15.74 11.37
CA ALA A 22 -5.26 15.86 11.68
C ALA A 22 -4.40 14.72 11.10
N LEU A 23 -4.90 13.48 11.06
CA LEU A 23 -4.18 12.33 10.50
C LEU A 23 -4.06 12.38 8.97
N HIS A 24 -4.96 13.08 8.27
CA HIS A 24 -4.79 13.30 6.83
C HIS A 24 -3.72 14.35 6.56
N CYS A 25 -3.63 15.38 7.41
CA CYS A 25 -2.62 16.42 7.29
C CYS A 25 -1.19 15.88 7.41
N THR A 26 -0.98 14.77 8.13
CA THR A 26 0.35 14.14 8.24
C THR A 26 0.79 13.39 6.98
N LEU A 27 -0.13 13.14 6.03
CA LEU A 27 0.17 12.55 4.73
C LEU A 27 0.47 13.60 3.65
N VAL A 28 0.31 14.89 3.94
CA VAL A 28 0.44 15.97 2.97
C VAL A 28 1.53 16.94 3.38
N GLU A 29 2.31 17.43 2.42
CA GLU A 29 3.29 18.48 2.68
C GLU A 29 2.62 19.73 3.28
N PRO A 30 3.22 20.40 4.28
CA PRO A 30 2.61 21.56 4.96
C PRO A 30 2.05 22.64 4.03
N LYS A 31 2.77 22.95 2.95
CA LYS A 31 2.37 23.96 1.96
C LYS A 31 1.13 23.57 1.15
N LYS A 32 0.77 22.29 1.13
CA LYS A 32 -0.34 21.71 0.35
C LYS A 32 -1.55 21.34 1.22
N MET A 33 -1.48 21.53 2.55
CA MET A 33 -2.51 21.11 3.50
C MET A 33 -3.88 21.79 3.24
N SER A 34 -3.91 23.08 2.90
CA SER A 34 -5.18 23.79 2.64
C SER A 34 -5.99 23.14 1.52
N ALA A 35 -5.33 22.59 0.52
CA ALA A 35 -5.97 21.90 -0.61
C ALA A 35 -6.68 20.59 -0.22
N LEU A 36 -6.50 20.06 1.01
CA LEU A 36 -7.33 18.96 1.53
C LEU A 36 -8.78 19.37 1.74
N PHE A 37 -9.01 20.65 2.03
CA PHE A 37 -10.33 21.20 2.39
C PHE A 37 -11.03 21.89 1.21
N HIS A 38 -10.38 21.96 0.05
CA HIS A 38 -10.94 22.58 -1.14
C HIS A 38 -11.68 21.53 -1.99
N PRO A 39 -12.90 21.83 -2.48
CA PRO A 39 -13.66 20.89 -3.31
C PRO A 39 -12.92 20.59 -4.63
N CYS A 40 -13.27 19.49 -5.28
CA CYS A 40 -12.82 19.24 -6.66
C CYS A 40 -13.58 20.17 -7.63
N VAL A 41 -13.01 20.50 -8.79
CA VAL A 41 -13.73 21.23 -9.85
C VAL A 41 -14.98 20.49 -10.36
N LYS A 42 -15.02 19.16 -10.17
CA LYS A 42 -16.20 18.32 -10.45
C LYS A 42 -17.35 18.54 -9.46
N GLU A 43 -17.06 19.09 -8.29
CA GLU A 43 -18.00 19.35 -7.19
C GLU A 43 -18.36 20.83 -7.14
N ASP A 44 -17.37 21.71 -7.30
CA ASP A 44 -17.52 23.15 -7.38
C ASP A 44 -16.61 23.72 -8.48
N ARG A 45 -17.22 24.26 -9.54
CA ARG A 45 -16.48 24.84 -10.67
C ARG A 45 -15.62 26.05 -10.28
N ASN A 46 -15.97 26.74 -9.19
CA ASN A 46 -15.24 27.91 -8.69
C ASN A 46 -14.25 27.54 -7.58
N SER A 47 -13.99 26.24 -7.38
CA SER A 47 -13.07 25.75 -6.38
C SER A 47 -11.70 26.44 -6.46
N PRO A 48 -11.05 26.74 -5.31
CA PRO A 48 -9.65 27.18 -5.29
C PRO A 48 -8.67 26.15 -5.89
N SER A 49 -9.10 24.90 -6.08
CA SER A 49 -8.33 23.84 -6.73
C SER A 49 -8.40 23.88 -8.26
N ALA A 50 -9.24 24.74 -8.85
CA ALA A 50 -9.43 24.82 -10.29
C ALA A 50 -8.19 25.41 -10.99
N ILE A 51 -7.85 24.85 -12.15
CA ILE A 51 -6.76 25.33 -13.01
C ILE A 51 -7.35 25.60 -14.38
N SER A 52 -7.28 26.87 -14.80
CA SER A 52 -7.61 27.36 -16.15
C SER A 52 -8.88 26.73 -16.76
N GLY A 53 -10.03 26.96 -16.14
CA GLY A 53 -11.33 26.54 -16.66
C GLY A 53 -11.82 25.21 -16.09
N SER A 54 -11.35 24.07 -16.62
CA SER A 54 -11.92 22.74 -16.32
C SER A 54 -10.94 21.71 -15.74
N GLY A 55 -9.68 22.10 -15.55
CA GLY A 55 -8.64 21.32 -14.88
C GLY A 55 -8.65 21.53 -13.36
N CYS A 56 -7.92 20.69 -12.63
CA CYS A 56 -7.73 20.87 -11.19
C CYS A 56 -6.52 20.13 -10.63
N VAL A 57 -5.98 20.67 -9.53
CA VAL A 57 -5.15 19.93 -8.56
C VAL A 57 -5.89 19.96 -7.23
N CYS A 58 -6.60 18.88 -6.91
CA CYS A 58 -7.37 18.80 -5.67
C CYS A 58 -7.01 17.56 -4.86
N ARG A 59 -7.49 17.48 -3.62
CA ARG A 59 -7.32 16.31 -2.77
C ARG A 59 -8.64 15.87 -2.18
N ARG A 60 -8.74 14.58 -1.85
CA ARG A 60 -9.86 14.00 -1.12
C ARG A 60 -9.33 13.17 0.04
N ALA A 61 -10.05 13.23 1.15
CA ALA A 61 -9.81 12.43 2.33
C ALA A 61 -10.72 11.18 2.33
N PHE A 62 -10.13 10.06 2.71
CA PHE A 62 -10.81 8.80 2.93
C PHE A 62 -10.22 8.13 4.17
N TYR A 63 -10.96 7.22 4.78
CA TYR A 63 -10.37 6.27 5.73
C TYR A 63 -10.51 4.84 5.22
N ASP A 64 -9.52 4.02 5.53
CA ASP A 64 -9.60 2.57 5.36
C ASP A 64 -10.30 1.97 6.60
N PRO A 65 -11.56 1.52 6.50
CA PRO A 65 -12.30 0.99 7.65
C PRO A 65 -11.67 -0.28 8.22
N ALA A 66 -10.89 -1.01 7.42
CA ALA A 66 -10.28 -2.25 7.87
C ALA A 66 -9.20 -1.98 8.93
N PHE A 67 -8.43 -0.91 8.78
CA PHE A 67 -7.26 -0.59 9.62
C PHE A 67 -7.36 0.76 10.35
N GLY A 68 -8.42 1.53 10.13
CA GLY A 68 -8.58 2.87 10.70
C GLY A 68 -7.55 3.88 10.18
N LEU A 69 -6.98 3.64 8.99
CA LEU A 69 -5.89 4.45 8.45
C LEU A 69 -6.40 5.62 7.60
N PRO A 70 -5.78 6.81 7.71
CA PRO A 70 -6.08 7.93 6.82
C PRO A 70 -5.57 7.62 5.41
N VAL A 71 -6.33 8.04 4.41
CA VAL A 71 -5.95 7.94 3.01
C VAL A 71 -6.20 9.30 2.35
N VAL A 72 -5.18 9.84 1.70
CA VAL A 72 -5.29 11.04 0.88
C VAL A 72 -5.19 10.65 -0.58
N ALA A 73 -6.19 11.03 -1.36
CA ALA A 73 -6.18 10.91 -2.81
C ALA A 73 -5.91 12.28 -3.41
N GLU A 74 -4.81 12.44 -4.15
CA GLU A 74 -4.50 13.62 -4.92
C GLU A 74 -4.96 13.42 -6.37
N HIS A 75 -5.64 14.43 -6.90
CA HIS A 75 -6.24 14.41 -8.23
C HIS A 75 -5.63 15.49 -9.09
N PHE A 76 -5.06 15.08 -10.20
CA PHE A 76 -4.61 15.96 -11.26
C PHE A 76 -5.50 15.77 -12.48
N LYS A 77 -6.09 16.87 -12.94
CA LYS A 77 -6.84 16.91 -14.20
C LYS A 77 -6.32 18.05 -15.08
N HIS A 78 -5.85 17.72 -16.27
CA HIS A 78 -5.47 18.70 -17.29
C HIS A 78 -6.71 19.29 -18.00
N VAL A 79 -6.55 20.48 -18.59
CA VAL A 79 -7.61 21.16 -19.38
C VAL A 79 -7.70 20.55 -20.78
N GLY A 80 -8.93 20.39 -21.31
CA GLY A 80 -9.20 19.92 -22.69
C GLY A 80 -9.75 18.48 -22.79
N GLU A 81 -10.37 18.16 -23.94
CA GLU A 81 -10.79 16.78 -24.26
C GLU A 81 -9.57 15.87 -24.42
N GLY A 82 -9.60 14.68 -23.81
CA GLY A 82 -8.47 13.75 -23.79
C GLY A 82 -7.34 14.12 -22.82
N GLY A 83 -7.50 15.17 -22.01
CA GLY A 83 -6.52 15.55 -20.98
C GLY A 83 -6.34 14.47 -19.91
N THR A 84 -5.14 14.40 -19.31
CA THR A 84 -4.82 13.47 -18.22
C THR A 84 -5.74 13.70 -17.02
N ASP A 85 -6.49 12.66 -16.61
CA ASP A 85 -7.26 12.60 -15.36
C ASP A 85 -6.65 11.48 -14.50
N ARG A 86 -5.87 11.85 -13.48
CA ARG A 86 -5.06 10.92 -12.69
C ARG A 86 -5.33 11.10 -11.21
N TRP A 87 -5.50 9.98 -10.53
CA TRP A 87 -5.56 9.91 -9.08
C TRP A 87 -4.33 9.21 -8.52
N THR A 88 -3.73 9.80 -7.51
CA THR A 88 -2.64 9.23 -6.72
C THR A 88 -3.11 9.05 -5.28
N TYR A 89 -2.88 7.88 -4.71
CA TYR A 89 -3.26 7.59 -3.32
C TYR A 89 -2.03 7.49 -2.42
N GLN A 90 -2.15 8.06 -1.22
CA GLN A 90 -1.16 8.02 -0.14
C GLN A 90 -1.86 7.60 1.15
N THR A 91 -1.21 6.70 1.89
CA THR A 91 -1.67 6.16 3.18
C THR A 91 -0.46 5.72 3.98
N TYR A 92 -0.67 5.46 5.27
CA TYR A 92 0.24 4.60 6.03
C TYR A 92 0.01 3.14 5.66
N ALA A 93 1.05 2.33 5.81
CA ALA A 93 0.93 0.88 5.82
C ALA A 93 1.06 0.42 7.27
N PRO A 94 0.21 -0.50 7.73
CA PRO A 94 0.30 -1.03 9.08
C PRO A 94 1.62 -1.79 9.27
N LEU A 95 2.20 -1.69 10.47
CA LEU A 95 3.43 -2.42 10.82
C LEU A 95 3.17 -3.90 11.13
N ASP A 96 1.92 -4.27 11.34
CA ASP A 96 1.49 -5.63 11.66
C ASP A 96 0.07 -5.83 11.13
N LEU A 97 -0.38 -7.07 10.95
CA LEU A 97 -1.81 -7.31 10.77
C LEU A 97 -2.57 -6.98 12.06
N ARG A 98 -3.89 -6.95 11.95
CA ARG A 98 -4.72 -6.68 13.12
C ARG A 98 -4.60 -7.82 14.12
N PRO A 99 -4.73 -7.55 15.42
CA PRO A 99 -4.78 -8.60 16.42
C PRO A 99 -5.81 -9.68 16.06
N GLY A 100 -5.34 -10.93 15.98
CA GLY A 100 -6.19 -12.09 15.64
C GLY A 100 -6.49 -12.27 14.14
N ASP A 101 -5.87 -11.50 13.25
CA ASP A 101 -5.75 -11.87 11.84
C ASP A 101 -4.44 -12.65 11.63
N ALA A 102 -4.50 -13.72 10.86
CA ALA A 102 -3.34 -14.51 10.46
C ALA A 102 -3.04 -14.31 8.97
N PHE A 103 -1.77 -14.48 8.61
CA PHE A 103 -1.33 -14.46 7.23
C PHE A 103 -1.85 -15.69 6.46
N ASP A 104 -2.42 -15.48 5.27
CA ASP A 104 -2.73 -16.55 4.31
C ASP A 104 -1.79 -16.50 3.10
N ARG A 105 -1.63 -15.31 2.51
CA ARG A 105 -0.93 -15.16 1.23
C ARG A 105 -0.20 -13.84 1.09
N PHE A 106 1.03 -13.91 0.61
CA PHE A 106 1.78 -12.76 0.15
C PHE A 106 1.52 -12.54 -1.34
N VAL A 107 1.31 -11.30 -1.75
CA VAL A 107 0.99 -10.94 -3.13
C VAL A 107 1.87 -9.79 -3.60
N ILE A 108 2.48 -9.94 -4.77
CA ILE A 108 3.17 -8.87 -5.46
C ILE A 108 2.30 -8.36 -6.60
N SER A 109 2.00 -7.06 -6.62
CA SER A 109 1.20 -6.43 -7.66
C SER A 109 1.79 -5.08 -8.07
N ARG A 110 2.41 -5.03 -9.26
CA ARG A 110 3.05 -3.84 -9.86
C ARG A 110 3.87 -3.02 -8.85
N GLY A 111 4.82 -3.67 -8.19
CA GLY A 111 5.74 -3.04 -7.24
C GLY A 111 5.17 -2.85 -5.82
N LEU A 112 3.88 -3.10 -5.59
CA LEU A 112 3.28 -3.13 -4.26
C LEU A 112 3.23 -4.54 -3.70
N PHE A 113 3.40 -4.64 -2.38
CA PHE A 113 3.29 -5.89 -1.62
C PHE A 113 2.03 -5.84 -0.79
N TRP A 114 1.31 -6.93 -0.85
CA TRP A 114 0.07 -7.10 -0.12
C TRP A 114 0.11 -8.41 0.65
N VAL A 115 -0.72 -8.46 1.69
CA VAL A 115 -1.03 -9.68 2.41
C VAL A 115 -2.53 -9.90 2.33
N ARG A 116 -2.92 -11.11 1.94
CA ARG A 116 -4.25 -11.65 2.20
C ARG A 116 -4.23 -12.30 3.57
N THR A 117 -5.19 -11.96 4.43
CA THR A 117 -5.39 -12.67 5.70
C THR A 117 -6.23 -13.93 5.46
N GLU A 118 -6.26 -14.87 6.41
CA GLU A 118 -7.13 -16.05 6.36
C GLU A 118 -8.62 -15.69 6.20
N LYS A 119 -9.03 -14.51 6.69
CA LYS A 119 -10.40 -13.98 6.55
C LYS A 119 -10.64 -13.32 5.19
N GLY A 120 -9.68 -13.39 4.26
CA GLY A 120 -9.75 -12.80 2.93
C GLY A 120 -9.47 -11.29 2.87
N LEU A 121 -9.10 -10.65 3.98
CA LEU A 121 -8.84 -9.21 4.00
C LEU A 121 -7.50 -8.89 3.33
N LEU A 122 -7.49 -7.90 2.43
CA LEU A 122 -6.27 -7.41 1.81
C LEU A 122 -5.61 -6.29 2.64
N SER A 123 -4.38 -6.49 3.08
CA SER A 123 -3.55 -5.48 3.76
C SER A 123 -2.41 -5.03 2.85
N ILE A 124 -2.10 -3.73 2.86
CA ILE A 124 -0.89 -3.21 2.20
C ILE A 124 0.30 -3.38 3.14
N LEU A 125 1.43 -3.85 2.63
CA LEU A 125 2.66 -3.94 3.42
C LEU A 125 3.49 -2.65 3.34
N PRO A 126 4.26 -2.33 4.39
CA PRO A 126 5.05 -1.11 4.44
C PRO A 126 6.16 -1.10 3.40
N GLN A 127 6.06 -0.16 2.46
CA GLN A 127 7.04 0.11 1.43
C GLN A 127 7.50 1.57 1.43
N ARG A 128 8.78 1.80 1.06
CA ARG A 128 9.28 3.13 0.70
C ARG A 128 9.44 3.23 -0.80
N HIS A 129 8.97 4.34 -1.37
CA HIS A 129 9.07 4.60 -2.82
C HIS A 129 10.54 4.76 -3.25
N GLY A 130 10.90 4.21 -4.42
CA GLY A 130 12.17 4.48 -5.10
C GLY A 130 13.39 3.60 -4.78
N LEU A 131 13.27 2.55 -3.96
CA LEU A 131 14.43 1.75 -3.50
C LEU A 131 14.30 0.20 -3.65
N GLY A 132 13.42 -0.32 -4.51
CA GLY A 132 13.22 -1.77 -4.67
C GLY A 132 12.50 -2.44 -3.47
N TYR A 133 12.60 -3.77 -3.35
CA TYR A 133 11.87 -4.59 -2.34
C TYR A 133 12.05 -4.04 -0.91
N ASN A 134 10.98 -3.73 -0.18
CA ASN A 134 11.06 -3.30 1.22
C ASN A 134 9.87 -3.79 2.06
N VAL A 135 10.15 -4.23 3.30
CA VAL A 135 9.20 -4.42 4.41
C VAL A 135 9.82 -3.76 5.67
N GLY A 136 9.38 -2.54 6.03
CA GLY A 136 9.61 -1.86 7.33
C GLY A 136 10.91 -1.04 7.56
N TYR A 137 10.83 0.30 7.44
CA TYR A 137 11.66 1.43 7.96
C TYR A 137 13.21 1.39 8.07
N SER A 138 13.94 0.56 7.32
CA SER A 138 15.40 0.77 7.14
C SER A 138 16.00 0.20 5.84
N GLY A 139 15.28 0.30 4.71
CA GLY A 139 15.85 0.05 3.37
C GLY A 139 16.25 -1.41 3.08
N GLY A 140 15.52 -2.38 3.64
CA GLY A 140 16.00 -3.75 3.82
C GLY A 140 16.00 -4.70 2.62
N GLY A 141 15.64 -4.26 1.40
CA GLY A 141 15.83 -5.08 0.20
C GLY A 141 15.18 -6.47 0.23
N PRO A 142 15.64 -7.40 -0.62
CA PRO A 142 15.22 -8.80 -0.59
C PRO A 142 15.41 -9.50 0.77
N HIS A 143 16.39 -9.07 1.56
CA HIS A 143 16.67 -9.67 2.86
C HIS A 143 15.57 -9.39 3.88
N ALA A 144 15.09 -8.16 3.98
CA ALA A 144 14.00 -7.83 4.90
C ALA A 144 12.68 -8.48 4.47
N LEU A 145 12.41 -8.54 3.16
CA LEU A 145 11.27 -9.29 2.65
C LEU A 145 11.38 -10.78 3.03
N ALA A 146 12.55 -11.38 2.83
CA ALA A 146 12.76 -12.78 3.15
C ALA A 146 12.69 -13.06 4.67
N ALA A 147 13.20 -12.16 5.50
CA ALA A 147 13.12 -12.27 6.96
C ALA A 147 11.65 -12.25 7.40
N TYR A 148 10.87 -11.28 6.92
CA TYR A 148 9.44 -11.20 7.16
C TYR A 148 8.70 -12.48 6.76
N LEU A 149 8.91 -12.97 5.53
CA LEU A 149 8.26 -14.19 5.04
C LEU A 149 8.72 -15.44 5.80
N SER A 150 9.96 -15.47 6.28
CA SER A 150 10.46 -16.58 7.12
C SER A 150 9.79 -16.60 8.48
N GLN A 151 9.67 -15.44 9.13
CA GLN A 151 8.96 -15.27 10.40
C GLN A 151 7.51 -15.76 10.30
N VAL A 152 6.82 -15.34 9.25
CA VAL A 152 5.44 -15.75 8.96
C VAL A 152 5.37 -17.27 8.80
N ALA A 153 6.31 -17.88 8.07
CA ALA A 153 6.34 -19.32 7.87
C ALA A 153 6.58 -20.11 9.17
N THR A 154 7.54 -19.67 10.00
CA THR A 154 7.95 -20.34 11.24
C THR A 154 6.90 -20.21 12.34
N THR A 155 6.15 -19.12 12.36
CA THR A 155 5.07 -18.85 13.32
C THR A 155 3.70 -19.26 12.82
N ASN A 156 3.61 -20.03 11.74
CA ASN A 156 2.34 -20.48 11.15
C ASN A 156 1.37 -19.31 10.83
N GLY A 157 1.92 -18.19 10.37
CA GLY A 157 1.16 -17.00 10.00
C GLY A 157 0.74 -16.09 11.16
N GLU A 158 1.15 -16.39 12.39
CA GLU A 158 0.74 -15.66 13.60
C GLU A 158 1.57 -14.38 13.84
N ASN A 159 2.88 -14.42 13.59
CA ASN A 159 3.74 -13.24 13.77
C ASN A 159 3.89 -12.48 12.45
N THR A 160 3.09 -11.44 12.28
CA THR A 160 3.07 -10.61 11.07
C THR A 160 3.68 -9.22 11.23
N ALA A 161 4.41 -8.99 12.33
CA ALA A 161 5.09 -7.73 12.57
C ALA A 161 6.24 -7.52 11.58
N ALA A 162 6.24 -6.38 10.91
CA ALA A 162 7.26 -5.94 9.96
C ALA A 162 8.46 -5.32 10.68
N GLY A 163 9.67 -5.64 10.23
CA GLY A 163 10.89 -4.96 10.66
C GLY A 163 11.52 -5.48 11.95
N THR A 164 11.27 -6.73 12.35
CA THR A 164 11.99 -7.40 13.45
C THR A 164 13.48 -7.51 13.09
N PRO A 165 14.40 -6.76 13.75
CA PRO A 165 15.75 -6.50 13.23
C PRO A 165 16.72 -7.69 13.25
N TYR A 166 16.32 -8.82 13.84
CA TYR A 166 17.24 -9.89 14.24
C TYR A 166 16.87 -11.27 13.69
N GLU A 167 15.78 -11.39 12.92
CA GLU A 167 15.40 -12.68 12.38
C GLU A 167 16.18 -12.99 11.09
N LYS A 168 16.95 -14.08 11.14
CA LYS A 168 17.70 -14.57 9.99
C LYS A 168 16.73 -15.19 8.99
N ALA A 169 16.68 -14.63 7.79
CA ALA A 169 15.88 -15.17 6.70
C ALA A 169 16.29 -16.62 6.35
N HIS A 170 15.30 -17.47 6.06
CA HIS A 170 15.54 -18.81 5.54
C HIS A 170 16.21 -18.72 4.15
N PRO A 171 17.27 -19.50 3.87
CA PRO A 171 18.02 -19.39 2.61
C PRO A 171 17.15 -19.57 1.35
N ALA A 172 16.19 -20.49 1.37
CA ALA A 172 15.30 -20.73 0.23
C ALA A 172 14.37 -19.53 -0.04
N ILE A 173 13.84 -18.90 1.02
CA ILE A 173 12.99 -17.71 0.91
C ILE A 173 13.82 -16.52 0.45
N LEU A 174 15.06 -16.39 0.93
CA LEU A 174 15.98 -15.36 0.47
C LEU A 174 16.31 -15.50 -1.02
N ALA A 175 16.63 -16.72 -1.47
CA ALA A 175 16.89 -17.00 -2.88
C ALA A 175 15.68 -16.65 -3.75
N TRP A 176 14.46 -16.96 -3.28
CA TRP A 176 13.24 -16.54 -3.97
C TRP A 176 13.09 -15.01 -4.01
N ALA A 177 13.29 -14.31 -2.90
CA ALA A 177 13.14 -12.85 -2.81
C ALA A 177 14.19 -12.10 -3.66
N GLN A 178 15.37 -12.69 -3.87
CA GLN A 178 16.43 -12.17 -4.74
C GLN A 178 16.23 -12.53 -6.21
N SER A 179 15.29 -13.41 -6.54
CA SER A 179 15.04 -13.84 -7.92
C SER A 179 14.12 -12.88 -8.66
N ASN A 180 14.20 -12.91 -10.01
CA ASN A 180 13.28 -12.18 -10.89
C ASN A 180 11.81 -12.62 -10.74
N SER A 181 11.52 -13.66 -9.95
CA SER A 181 10.16 -14.04 -9.59
C SER A 181 9.48 -12.93 -8.80
N ALA A 182 10.19 -12.27 -7.88
CA ALA A 182 9.57 -11.19 -7.13
C ALA A 182 9.35 -9.92 -8.01
N GLU A 183 10.04 -9.81 -9.13
CA GLU A 183 9.97 -8.68 -10.09
C GLU A 183 8.83 -8.83 -11.12
N ARG A 184 8.43 -10.07 -11.46
CA ARG A 184 7.45 -10.34 -12.53
C ARG A 184 6.00 -9.97 -12.19
N GLY A 185 5.72 -9.49 -10.97
CA GLY A 185 4.48 -8.76 -10.65
C GLY A 185 3.17 -9.56 -10.66
N THR A 186 3.23 -10.89 -10.74
CA THR A 186 2.08 -11.81 -10.70
C THR A 186 2.33 -13.02 -9.81
N ASN A 187 3.21 -12.89 -8.81
CA ASN A 187 3.58 -14.00 -7.95
C ASN A 187 2.93 -13.85 -6.59
N GLU A 188 2.23 -14.92 -6.22
CA GLU A 188 1.62 -15.12 -4.93
C GLU A 188 2.37 -16.24 -4.22
N LEU A 189 2.56 -16.12 -2.91
CA LEU A 189 3.06 -17.19 -2.06
C LEU A 189 2.06 -17.42 -0.93
N SER A 190 1.47 -18.61 -0.89
CA SER A 190 0.65 -19.02 0.24
C SER A 190 1.51 -19.35 1.45
N LEU A 191 0.90 -19.39 2.63
CA LEU A 191 1.56 -19.87 3.85
C LEU A 191 2.10 -21.30 3.67
N SER A 192 1.37 -22.16 2.96
CA SER A 192 1.80 -23.52 2.64
C SER A 192 3.05 -23.55 1.78
N ASP A 193 3.15 -22.68 0.76
CA ASP A 193 4.34 -22.56 -0.08
C ASP A 193 5.55 -22.11 0.75
N LEU A 194 5.35 -21.10 1.60
CA LEU A 194 6.39 -20.60 2.50
C LEU A 194 6.88 -21.69 3.46
N LYS A 195 5.96 -22.47 4.05
CA LYS A 195 6.31 -23.59 4.92
C LYS A 195 7.06 -24.67 4.16
N ALA A 196 6.64 -25.01 2.94
CA ALA A 196 7.36 -25.99 2.11
C ALA A 196 8.81 -25.54 1.85
N MET A 197 9.04 -24.25 1.59
CA MET A 197 10.38 -23.69 1.40
C MET A 197 11.26 -23.69 2.66
N VAL A 198 10.66 -23.68 3.86
CA VAL A 198 11.39 -23.77 5.13
C VAL A 198 11.76 -25.22 5.49
N HIS A 199 10.99 -26.20 5.01
CA HIS A 199 11.21 -27.62 5.30
C HIS A 199 11.94 -28.37 4.18
N SER A 200 12.30 -27.69 3.08
CA SER A 200 13.10 -28.21 1.97
C SER A 200 14.59 -28.13 2.26
#